data_AF-X1J8K7-F1
#
_entry.id   AF-X1J8K7-F1
#
_cell.length_a   1.000
_cell.length_b   1.000
_cell.length_c   1.000
_cell.angle_alpha   90.00
_cell.angle_beta   90.00
_cell.angle_gamma   90.00
#
_symmetry.space_group_name_H-M   'P 1'
#
loop_
_entity.id
_entity.type
_entity.pdbx_description
1 polymer ?
#
loop_
_entity_poly.entity_id
_entity_poly.type
_entity_poly.pdbx_seq_one_letter_code
_entity_poly.pdbx_strand_id
1 'polypeptide(L)'
;MPSIVKNMEAATETLVTEKRNAKIKPSLIMVDNVLAGEDSELTFQDIFDTNASIVAATGVAAPAVEDQTVNRLRINVSDEACVSIRDELKDVKFLGGAQVARTVAGAPDANVNCHVTLGYDLE
;
A
#
# COMPACT_ATOMS: atom_id res chain seq x y z
N MET A 1 13.97 11.63 4.50
CA MET A 1 12.68 10.98 4.25
C MET A 1 12.97 9.63 3.61
N PRO A 2 12.61 8.51 4.24
CA PRO A 2 12.69 7.20 3.60
C PRO A 2 11.76 7.12 2.39
N SER A 3 12.16 6.32 1.41
CA SER A 3 11.35 5.99 0.25
C SER A 3 11.45 4.50 -0.04
N ILE A 4 10.35 3.88 -0.42
CA ILE A 4 10.32 2.50 -0.90
C ILE A 4 9.84 2.48 -2.35
N VAL A 5 10.44 1.60 -3.15
CA VAL A 5 10.01 1.27 -4.50
C VAL A 5 9.63 -0.20 -4.52
N LYS A 6 8.46 -0.50 -5.06
CA LYS A 6 7.93 -1.85 -5.21
C LYS A 6 7.41 -2.07 -6.61
N ASN A 7 7.69 -3.25 -7.15
CA ASN A 7 7.03 -3.76 -8.34
C ASN A 7 5.79 -4.51 -7.87
N MET A 8 4.69 -4.39 -8.59
CA MET A 8 3.47 -5.15 -8.31
C MET A 8 3.60 -6.60 -8.79
N GLU A 9 4.54 -7.35 -8.21
CA GLU A 9 4.75 -8.78 -8.50
C GLU A 9 3.58 -9.65 -8.04
N ALA A 10 2.94 -9.25 -6.94
CA ALA A 10 1.67 -9.79 -6.49
C ALA A 10 0.53 -8.77 -6.63
N ALA A 11 -0.72 -9.25 -6.55
CA ALA A 11 -1.91 -8.39 -6.53
C ALA A 11 -1.90 -7.39 -5.36
N THR A 12 -1.24 -7.75 -4.26
CA THR A 12 -1.03 -6.90 -3.09
C THR A 12 0.43 -6.90 -2.69
N GLU A 13 1.01 -5.73 -2.50
CA GLU A 13 2.38 -5.54 -2.07
C GLU A 13 2.42 -4.72 -0.79
N THR A 14 3.19 -5.19 0.19
CA THR A 14 3.44 -4.42 1.40
C THR A 14 4.52 -3.36 1.15
N LEU A 15 4.21 -2.11 1.45
CA LEU A 15 5.12 -0.98 1.26
C LEU A 15 5.90 -0.69 2.54
N VAL A 16 5.23 -0.66 3.69
CA VAL A 16 5.88 -0.32 4.96
C VAL A 16 5.35 -1.21 6.05
N THR A 17 6.25 -1.95 6.67
CA THR A 17 5.99 -2.85 7.81
C THR A 17 6.77 -2.38 9.04
N GLU A 18 6.58 -1.15 9.54
CA GLU A 18 7.36 -0.72 10.71
C GLU A 18 6.64 0.14 11.76
N LYS A 19 7.05 -0.15 13.01
CA LYS A 19 6.70 0.32 14.36
C LYS A 19 5.22 0.41 14.76
N ARG A 20 4.89 -0.42 15.76
CA ARG A 20 3.70 -0.37 16.62
C ARG A 20 3.31 1.08 16.95
N ASN A 21 2.13 1.50 16.49
CA ASN A 21 1.52 2.82 16.73
C ASN A 21 2.18 4.04 16.03
N ALA A 22 3.14 3.85 15.12
CA ALA A 22 3.65 4.95 14.30
C ALA A 22 2.67 5.24 13.16
N LYS A 23 2.37 6.52 12.92
CA LYS A 23 1.55 6.92 11.77
C LYS A 23 2.47 7.12 10.58
N ILE A 24 2.08 6.59 9.42
CA ILE A 24 2.82 6.81 8.18
C ILE A 24 2.15 7.97 7.45
N LYS A 25 2.91 9.05 7.25
CA LYS A 25 2.47 10.18 6.45
C LYS A 25 3.13 10.12 5.07
N PRO A 26 2.38 9.83 4.00
CA PRO A 26 2.92 9.86 2.65
C PRO A 26 3.31 11.29 2.27
N SER A 27 4.54 11.47 1.78
CA SER A 27 5.06 12.73 1.25
C SER A 27 5.18 12.72 -0.28
N LEU A 28 5.23 11.52 -0.87
CA LEU A 28 5.25 11.28 -2.30
C LEU A 28 4.59 9.94 -2.60
N ILE A 29 3.70 9.92 -3.57
CA ILE A 29 3.28 8.69 -4.24
C ILE A 29 3.59 8.85 -5.72
N MET A 30 4.33 7.92 -6.29
CA MET A 30 4.55 7.84 -7.72
C MET A 30 4.18 6.45 -8.22
N VAL A 31 3.41 6.40 -9.29
CA VAL A 31 3.03 5.17 -9.98
C VAL A 31 3.48 5.30 -11.42
N ASP A 32 4.30 4.35 -11.85
CA ASP A 32 4.69 4.18 -13.25
C ASP A 32 4.05 2.91 -13.78
N ASN A 33 3.12 3.09 -14.72
CA ASN A 33 2.34 2.01 -15.30
C ASN A 33 2.67 1.75 -16.78
N VAL A 34 3.64 2.50 -17.35
CA VAL A 34 3.95 2.49 -18.78
C VAL A 34 4.39 1.10 -19.25
N LEU A 35 5.17 0.40 -18.43
CA LEU A 35 5.68 -0.93 -18.75
C LEU A 35 4.69 -2.06 -18.43
N ALA A 36 3.63 -1.76 -17.68
CA ALA A 36 2.57 -2.72 -17.39
C ALA A 36 1.67 -2.91 -18.63
N GLY A 37 1.41 -1.84 -19.39
CA GLY A 37 0.65 -1.89 -20.65
C GLY A 37 -0.85 -2.17 -20.46
N GLU A 38 -1.38 -1.89 -19.28
CA GLU A 38 -2.78 -2.15 -18.90
C GLU A 38 -3.31 -1.06 -17.97
N ASP A 39 -4.53 -0.59 -18.19
CA ASP A 39 -5.22 0.31 -17.24
C ASP A 39 -5.33 -0.35 -15.87
N SER A 40 -4.83 0.35 -14.85
CA SER A 40 -4.67 -0.21 -13.52
C SER A 40 -5.28 0.70 -12.46
N GLU A 41 -5.75 0.06 -11.42
CA GLU A 41 -6.27 0.74 -10.24
C GLU A 41 -5.47 0.31 -9.03
N LEU A 42 -4.88 1.28 -8.35
CA LEU A 42 -4.11 1.06 -7.14
C LEU A 42 -4.89 1.58 -5.95
N THR A 43 -5.13 0.68 -4.99
CA THR A 43 -5.76 0.99 -3.72
C THR A 43 -4.72 0.90 -2.62
N PHE A 44 -4.37 2.03 -2.02
CA PHE A 44 -3.51 2.10 -0.85
C PHE A 44 -4.33 1.87 0.41
N GLN A 45 -3.84 0.99 1.27
CA GLN A 45 -4.59 0.49 2.42
C GLN A 45 -3.73 0.55 3.68
N ASP A 46 -4.39 0.80 4.80
CA ASP A 46 -3.82 0.48 6.10
C ASP A 46 -3.81 -1.04 6.28
N ILE A 47 -2.76 -1.57 6.88
CA ILE A 47 -2.75 -2.93 7.41
C ILE A 47 -2.54 -2.89 8.93
N PHE A 48 -3.46 -3.51 9.66
CA PHE A 48 -3.35 -3.70 11.09
C PHE A 48 -2.98 -5.14 11.37
N ASP A 49 -1.70 -5.38 11.68
CA ASP A 49 -1.24 -6.71 12.04
C ASP A 49 -1.75 -7.10 13.44
N THR A 50 -2.20 -8.34 13.59
CA THR A 50 -2.71 -8.85 14.86
C THR A 50 -1.55 -8.94 15.85
N ASN A 51 -1.71 -8.27 16.99
CA ASN A 51 -0.62 -8.11 17.94
C ASN A 51 -0.09 -9.45 18.47
N ALA A 52 1.09 -9.86 18.04
CA ALA A 52 1.79 -11.05 18.55
C ALA A 52 1.98 -11.01 20.09
N SER A 53 2.05 -9.82 20.71
CA SER A 53 2.09 -9.69 22.17
C SER A 53 0.74 -9.90 22.85
N ILE A 54 -0.40 -9.69 22.18
CA ILE A 54 -1.71 -10.07 22.75
C ILE A 54 -1.79 -11.59 22.77
N VAL A 55 -1.43 -12.26 21.66
CA VAL A 55 -1.37 -13.72 21.59
C VAL A 55 -0.44 -14.29 22.66
N ALA A 56 0.74 -13.68 22.85
CA ALA A 56 1.69 -14.08 23.87
C ALA A 56 1.21 -13.80 25.31
N ALA A 57 0.41 -12.76 25.54
CA ALA A 57 -0.05 -12.37 26.88
C ALA A 57 -1.34 -13.08 27.32
N THR A 58 -2.23 -13.42 26.39
CA THR A 58 -3.53 -14.04 26.72
C THR A 58 -3.55 -15.54 26.45
N GLY A 59 -2.58 -16.09 25.71
CA GLY A 59 -2.55 -17.50 25.32
C GLY A 59 -3.70 -17.91 24.40
N VAL A 60 -4.56 -16.96 24.04
CA VAL A 60 -5.62 -17.11 23.07
C VAL A 60 -4.99 -16.71 21.74
N ALA A 61 -4.99 -17.63 20.77
CA ALA A 61 -4.82 -17.21 19.38
C ALA A 61 -5.87 -16.12 19.16
N ALA A 62 -5.41 -14.87 19.05
CA ALA A 62 -6.30 -13.80 18.62
C ALA A 62 -7.02 -14.36 17.40
N PRO A 63 -8.36 -14.29 17.31
CA PRO A 63 -9.05 -14.71 16.09
C PRO A 63 -8.24 -14.11 14.96
N ALA A 64 -7.79 -14.92 14.00
CA ALA A 64 -7.03 -14.42 12.86
C ALA A 64 -7.88 -13.30 12.30
N VAL A 65 -7.56 -12.07 12.69
CA VAL A 65 -8.26 -10.90 12.21
C VAL A 65 -7.61 -10.82 10.85
N GLU A 66 -8.25 -11.47 9.87
CA GLU A 66 -7.90 -11.34 8.46
C GLU A 66 -7.47 -9.90 8.27
N ASP A 67 -6.23 -9.70 7.79
CA ASP A 67 -5.56 -8.40 7.70
C ASP A 67 -6.59 -7.30 7.55
N GLN A 68 -6.89 -6.59 8.64
CA GLN A 68 -7.97 -5.62 8.63
C GLN A 68 -7.48 -4.46 7.79
N THR A 69 -7.84 -4.51 6.53
CA THR A 69 -7.38 -3.58 5.53
C THR A 69 -8.40 -2.47 5.40
N VAL A 70 -7.92 -1.23 5.51
CA VAL A 70 -8.78 -0.05 5.37
C VAL A 70 -8.30 0.75 4.18
N ASN A 71 -9.15 0.83 3.15
CA ASN A 71 -8.86 1.63 1.96
C ASN A 71 -8.72 3.11 2.33
N ARG A 72 -7.61 3.73 1.93
CA ARG A 72 -7.30 5.14 2.18
C ARG A 72 -7.33 5.98 0.92
N LEU A 73 -6.70 5.49 -0.14
CA LEU A 73 -6.54 6.21 -1.38
C LEU A 73 -6.68 5.25 -2.54
N ARG A 74 -7.36 5.68 -3.60
CA ARG A 74 -7.49 4.96 -4.86
C ARG A 74 -6.97 5.84 -5.97
N ILE A 75 -6.12 5.27 -6.82
CA ILE A 75 -5.51 5.94 -7.96
C ILE A 75 -5.79 5.08 -9.19
N ASN A 76 -6.45 5.68 -10.19
CA ASN A 76 -6.60 5.06 -11.49
C ASN A 76 -5.50 5.58 -12.40
N VAL A 77 -4.73 4.69 -12.98
CA VAL A 77 -3.64 4.99 -13.90
C VAL A 77 -3.90 4.30 -15.23
N SER A 78 -3.72 5.02 -16.33
CA SER A 78 -3.80 4.42 -17.66
C SER A 78 -2.51 3.67 -17.99
N ASP A 79 -2.61 2.73 -18.93
CA ASP A 79 -1.50 1.99 -19.53
C ASP A 79 -0.29 2.82 -20.00
N GLU A 80 -0.45 4.09 -20.39
CA GLU A 80 0.63 4.97 -20.84
C GLU A 80 0.99 6.07 -19.83
N ALA A 81 0.45 6.02 -18.61
CA ALA A 81 0.56 7.10 -17.65
C ALA A 81 1.58 6.83 -16.53
N CYS A 82 2.35 7.88 -16.21
CA CYS A 82 3.05 8.01 -14.93
C CYS A 82 2.35 9.07 -14.09
N VAL A 83 1.95 8.73 -12.87
CA VAL A 83 1.27 9.64 -11.95
C VAL A 83 2.17 9.91 -10.77
N SER A 84 2.35 11.19 -10.42
CA SER A 84 3.05 11.61 -9.20
C SER A 84 2.20 12.57 -8.39
N ILE A 85 1.99 12.25 -7.11
CA ILE A 85 1.19 13.03 -6.16
C ILE A 85 2.10 13.44 -5.00
N ARG A 86 2.05 14.71 -4.58
CA ARG A 86 2.91 15.25 -3.52
C ARG A 86 2.14 16.15 -2.56
N ASP A 87 1.69 17.30 -3.04
CA ASP A 87 1.11 18.34 -2.19
C ASP A 87 -0.28 17.97 -1.64
N GLU A 88 -0.99 17.10 -2.35
CA GLU A 88 -2.33 16.62 -2.03
C GLU A 88 -2.32 15.57 -0.91
N LEU A 89 -1.14 15.05 -0.54
CA LEU A 89 -0.99 13.97 0.45
C LEU A 89 -0.93 14.48 1.89
N LYS A 90 -0.99 15.80 2.12
CA LYS A 90 -0.81 16.43 3.43
C LYS A 90 -1.80 15.95 4.50
N ASP A 91 -3.01 15.59 4.08
CA ASP A 91 -4.10 15.13 4.95
C ASP A 91 -4.26 13.61 4.98
N VAL A 92 -3.52 12.88 4.13
CA VAL A 92 -3.55 11.41 4.11
C VAL A 92 -2.62 10.89 5.20
N LYS A 93 -3.11 9.93 5.99
CA LYS A 93 -2.34 9.25 7.03
C LYS A 93 -2.72 7.78 7.07
N PHE A 94 -1.72 6.91 7.09
CA PHE A 94 -1.93 5.50 7.37
C PHE A 94 -1.70 5.26 8.87
N LEU A 95 -2.65 4.59 9.51
CA LEU A 95 -2.67 4.43 10.98
C LEU A 95 -1.97 3.14 11.46
N GLY A 96 -1.52 2.31 10.53
CA GLY A 96 -0.78 1.08 10.78
C GLY A 96 0.34 0.91 9.75
N GLY A 97 0.55 -0.31 9.26
CA GLY A 97 1.38 -0.52 8.08
C GLY A 97 0.70 0.03 6.82
N ALA A 98 1.47 0.18 5.75
CA ALA A 98 0.95 0.59 4.45
C ALA A 98 1.15 -0.53 3.43
N GLN A 99 0.09 -0.85 2.69
CA GLN A 99 0.14 -1.75 1.55
C GLN A 99 -0.58 -1.13 0.35
N VAL A 100 -0.31 -1.68 -0.84
CA VAL A 100 -0.98 -1.32 -2.07
C VAL A 100 -1.53 -2.57 -2.72
N ALA A 101 -2.80 -2.52 -3.10
CA ALA A 101 -3.45 -3.55 -3.91
C ALA A 101 -3.67 -3.00 -5.32
N ARG A 102 -3.28 -3.76 -6.34
CA ARG A 102 -3.53 -3.42 -7.74
C ARG A 102 -4.62 -4.31 -8.31
N THR A 103 -5.57 -3.70 -9.00
CA THR A 103 -6.61 -4.38 -9.76
C THR A 103 -6.56 -3.93 -11.21
N VAL A 104 -6.75 -4.87 -12.12
CA VAL A 104 -6.88 -4.61 -13.57
C VAL A 104 -8.22 -5.19 -14.02
N ALA A 105 -9.01 -4.39 -14.71
CA ALA A 105 -10.34 -4.81 -15.15
C ALA A 105 -10.21 -5.87 -16.25
N GLY A 106 -10.72 -7.08 -15.98
CA GLY A 106 -10.74 -8.17 -16.97
C GLY A 106 -9.44 -8.96 -17.12
N ALA A 107 -8.40 -8.65 -16.36
CA ALA A 107 -7.14 -9.41 -16.34
C ALA A 107 -6.85 -9.92 -14.92
N PRO A 108 -7.05 -11.23 -14.64
CA PRO A 108 -6.74 -11.82 -13.34
C PRO A 108 -5.24 -11.90 -13.06
N ASP A 109 -4.42 -11.93 -14.11
CA ASP A 109 -2.95 -11.99 -14.05
C ASP A 109 -2.35 -10.70 -14.63
N ALA A 110 -2.46 -9.62 -13.87
CA ALA A 110 -1.97 -8.31 -14.28
C ALA A 110 -0.44 -8.28 -14.40
N ASN A 111 0.10 -7.56 -15.39
CA ASN A 111 1.54 -7.50 -15.64
C ASN A 111 2.31 -6.89 -14.45
N VAL A 112 3.38 -7.52 -14.00
CA VAL A 112 4.14 -7.12 -12.79
C VAL A 112 4.93 -5.81 -12.92
N ASN A 113 5.03 -5.27 -14.15
CA ASN A 113 5.82 -4.08 -14.47
C ASN A 113 5.13 -2.75 -14.09
N CYS A 114 4.21 -2.77 -13.14
CA CYS A 114 3.66 -1.56 -12.52
C CYS A 114 4.52 -1.21 -11.30
N HIS A 115 5.20 -0.06 -11.34
CA HIS A 115 6.11 0.37 -10.29
C HIS A 115 5.46 1.40 -9.38
N VAL A 116 5.48 1.13 -8.08
CA VAL A 116 4.94 2.02 -7.05
C VAL A 116 6.08 2.51 -6.17
N THR A 117 6.20 3.82 -6.06
CA THR A 117 7.13 4.48 -5.15
C THR A 117 6.36 5.24 -4.09
N LEU A 118 6.70 5.01 -2.82
CA LEU A 118 6.15 5.72 -1.68
C LEU A 118 7.28 6.40 -0.92
N GLY A 119 7.29 7.73 -0.92
CA GLY A 119 8.03 8.55 0.04
C GLY A 119 7.18 8.80 1.26
N TYR A 120 7.74 8.64 2.46
CA TYR A 120 6.96 8.78 3.70
C TYR A 120 7.79 9.35 4.85
N ASP A 121 7.07 9.87 5.84
CA ASP A 121 7.58 10.23 7.15
C ASP A 121 6.84 9.42 8.23
N LEU A 122 7.56 9.10 9.30
CA LEU A 122 7.00 8.42 10.47
C LEU A 122 6.70 9.47 11.56
N GLU A 123 5.44 9.51 11.99
CA GLU A 123 4.95 10.34 13.12
C GLU A 123 4.70 9.47 14.37
#